data_AF-A0A104ATT8-F1
#
_entry.id   AF-A0A104ATT8-F1
#
_cell.length_a   1.000
_cell.length_b   1.000
_cell.length_c   1.000
_cell.angle_alpha   90.00
_cell.angle_beta   90.00
_cell.angle_gamma   90.00
#
_symmetry.space_group_name_H-M   'P 1'
#
loop_
_entity.id
_entity.type
_entity.pdbx_description
1 polymer ?
#
loop_
_entity_poly.entity_id
_entity_poly.type
_entity_poly.pdbx_seq_one_letter_code
_entity_poly.pdbx_strand_id
1 'polypeptide(L)'
;MCVAGIWRTLQGSDGVEHLAMSMITVSGEGHPIFSRMHKPEDEKRAVVILRPDDWEEWLTTSNVDAARAMLQLYPGGEMVAEPAPKVRDM
;
A
#
# COMPACT_ATOMS: atom_id res chain seq x y z
N MET A 1 -1.24 12.20 1.30
CA MET A 1 -1.26 10.75 1.61
C MET A 1 -0.11 10.11 0.84
N CYS A 2 0.71 9.29 1.50
CA CYS A 2 1.85 8.60 0.87
C CYS A 2 1.68 7.09 1.07
N VAL A 3 1.83 6.31 0.00
CA VAL A 3 1.77 4.84 0.08
C VAL A 3 3.20 4.30 0.06
N ALA A 4 3.52 3.42 1.02
CA ALA A 4 4.82 2.77 1.05
C ALA A 4 5.00 1.93 -0.22
N GLY A 5 6.12 2.13 -0.90
CA GLY A 5 6.41 1.48 -2.17
C GLY A 5 7.89 1.24 -2.38
N ILE A 6 8.18 0.26 -3.21
CA ILE A 6 9.53 -0.10 -3.66
C ILE A 6 9.63 0.14 -5.16
N TRP A 7 10.85 0.40 -5.62
CA TRP A 7 11.12 0.57 -7.05
C TRP A 7 12.44 -0.08 -7.43
N ARG A 8 12.56 -0.45 -8.70
CA ARG A 8 13.83 -0.90 -9.31
C ARG A 8 13.77 -0.75 -10.82
N THR A 9 14.93 -0.63 -11.46
CA THR A 9 15.06 -0.84 -12.90
C THR A 9 14.98 -2.34 -13.23
N LEU A 10 14.25 -2.67 -14.27
CA LEU A 10 14.14 -4.01 -14.86
C LEU A 10 14.66 -3.94 -16.30
N GLN A 11 15.43 -4.93 -16.73
CA GLN A 11 15.73 -5.09 -18.16
C GLN A 11 14.63 -5.90 -18.83
N GLY A 12 14.04 -5.33 -19.87
CA GLY A 12 13.13 -6.01 -20.77
C GLY A 12 13.85 -7.05 -21.61
N SER A 13 13.11 -8.02 -22.15
CA SER A 13 13.65 -9.02 -23.08
C SER A 13 14.19 -8.43 -24.39
N ASP A 14 13.84 -7.18 -24.68
CA ASP A 14 14.30 -6.36 -25.80
C ASP A 14 15.56 -5.55 -25.48
N GLY A 15 16.11 -5.67 -24.27
CA GLY A 15 17.26 -4.91 -23.79
C GLY A 15 16.94 -3.47 -23.35
N VAL A 16 15.66 -3.08 -23.34
CA VAL A 16 15.22 -1.76 -22.88
C VAL A 16 15.08 -1.77 -21.36
N GLU A 17 15.57 -0.72 -20.71
CA GLU A 17 15.39 -0.53 -19.28
C GLU A 17 14.01 0.05 -18.96
N HIS A 18 13.31 -0.58 -18.01
CA HIS A 18 12.03 -0.14 -17.50
C HIS A 18 12.12 0.19 -16.03
N LEU A 19 11.62 1.36 -15.64
CA LEU A 19 11.42 1.69 -14.24
C LEU A 19 10.15 0.99 -13.74
N ALA A 20 10.30 0.07 -12.79
CA ALA A 20 9.19 -0.63 -12.17
C ALA A 20 9.01 -0.17 -10.72
N MET A 21 7.75 -0.08 -10.29
CA MET A 21 7.38 0.18 -8.90
C MET A 21 6.32 -0.81 -8.42
N SER A 22 6.23 -0.99 -7.10
CA SER A 22 5.14 -1.73 -6.47
C SER A 22 4.78 -1.11 -5.13
N MET A 23 3.48 -1.13 -4.81
CA MET A 23 2.97 -0.74 -3.51
C MET A 23 3.08 -1.90 -2.53
N ILE A 24 3.53 -1.61 -1.31
CA ILE A 24 3.58 -2.61 -0.25
C ILE A 24 2.19 -2.74 0.37
N THR A 25 1.77 -3.99 0.54
CA THR A 25 0.50 -4.35 1.15
C THR A 25 0.73 -5.22 2.39
N VAL A 26 -0.15 -5.09 3.38
CA VAL A 26 -0.23 -5.93 4.57
C VAL A 26 -1.63 -6.53 4.69
N SER A 27 -1.81 -7.50 5.59
CA SER A 27 -3.14 -8.04 5.88
C SER A 27 -4.06 -6.92 6.38
N GLY A 28 -5.27 -6.85 5.83
CA GLY A 28 -6.35 -5.98 6.24
C GLY A 28 -7.33 -6.64 7.21
N GLU A 29 -7.04 -7.88 7.62
CA GLU A 29 -7.87 -8.66 8.55
C GLU A 29 -8.05 -7.91 9.88
N GLY A 30 -9.27 -7.89 10.42
CA GLY A 30 -9.59 -7.17 11.65
C GLY A 30 -9.63 -5.64 11.56
N HIS A 31 -9.20 -5.03 10.44
CA HIS A 31 -9.27 -3.57 10.27
C HIS A 31 -10.71 -3.11 10.04
N PRO A 32 -11.22 -2.06 10.71
CA PRO A 32 -12.63 -1.66 10.63
C PRO A 32 -13.12 -1.28 9.22
N ILE A 33 -12.20 -0.87 8.32
CA ILE A 33 -12.51 -0.54 6.92
C ILE A 33 -12.07 -1.66 5.99
N PHE A 34 -10.79 -2.08 6.06
CA PHE A 34 -10.20 -2.94 5.03
C PHE A 34 -10.66 -4.39 5.11
N SER A 35 -11.10 -4.87 6.28
CA SER A 35 -11.72 -6.20 6.41
C SER A 35 -13.02 -6.35 5.60
N ARG A 36 -13.65 -5.22 5.23
CA ARG A 36 -14.90 -5.16 4.48
C ARG A 36 -14.70 -4.98 2.97
N MET A 37 -13.45 -4.85 2.53
CA MET A 37 -13.09 -4.64 1.12
C MET A 37 -12.78 -5.97 0.41
N HIS A 38 -12.59 -5.91 -0.91
CA HIS A 38 -12.44 -7.08 -1.80
C HIS A 38 -13.67 -8.01 -1.81
N LYS A 39 -13.67 -9.04 -2.65
CA LYS A 39 -14.80 -9.98 -2.71
C LYS A 39 -14.92 -10.76 -1.40
N PRO A 40 -16.11 -11.28 -1.06
CA PRO A 40 -16.24 -12.28 0.00
C PRO A 40 -15.24 -13.43 -0.22
N GLU A 41 -14.68 -13.97 0.87
CA GLU A 41 -13.64 -15.02 0.90
C GLU A 41 -12.25 -14.67 0.35
N ASP A 42 -12.08 -13.56 -0.38
CA ASP A 42 -10.75 -13.10 -0.79
C ASP A 42 -9.94 -12.61 0.42
N GLU A 43 -8.64 -12.93 0.44
CA GLU A 43 -7.68 -12.40 1.42
C GLU A 43 -7.77 -10.87 1.46
N LYS A 44 -7.94 -10.33 2.66
CA LYS A 44 -7.99 -8.88 2.85
C LYS A 44 -6.58 -8.33 2.83
N ARG A 45 -6.28 -7.54 1.79
CA ARG A 45 -5.02 -6.83 1.64
C ARG A 45 -5.28 -5.34 1.57
N ALA A 46 -4.47 -4.56 2.28
CA ALA A 46 -4.50 -3.10 2.20
C ALA A 46 -3.10 -2.55 1.97
N VAL A 47 -3.02 -1.42 1.26
CA VAL A 47 -1.77 -0.68 1.10
C VAL A 47 -1.34 -0.07 2.43
N VAL A 48 -0.03 0.00 2.64
CA VAL A 48 0.55 0.72 3.79
C VAL A 48 0.53 2.21 3.47
N ILE A 49 -0.22 2.99 4.24
CA ILE A 49 -0.22 4.45 4.15
C ILE A 49 0.70 4.98 5.25
N LEU A 50 1.72 5.74 4.87
CA LEU A 50 2.72 6.29 5.79
C LEU A 50 2.20 7.56 6.48
N ARG A 51 2.51 7.72 7.77
CA ARG A 51 2.30 9.01 8.46
C ARG A 51 3.26 10.06 7.89
N PRO A 52 2.87 11.35 7.86
CA PRO A 52 3.75 12.43 7.39
C PRO A 52 5.14 12.43 8.01
N ASP A 53 5.23 12.16 9.31
CA ASP A 53 6.50 12.15 10.05
C ASP A 53 7.43 10.98 9.66
N ASP A 54 6.89 9.93 9.04
CA ASP A 54 7.64 8.74 8.62
C ASP A 54 8.17 8.84 7.17
N TRP A 55 7.82 9.88 6.42
CA TRP A 55 8.17 9.96 4.99
C TRP A 55 9.67 10.00 4.74
N GLU A 56 10.39 10.83 5.49
CA GLU A 56 11.84 10.97 5.32
C GLU A 56 12.57 9.69 5.74
N GLU A 57 12.16 9.08 6.87
CA GLU A 57 12.72 7.81 7.33
C GLU A 57 12.46 6.70 6.30
N TRP A 58 11.24 6.61 5.75
CA TRP A 58 10.91 5.64 4.70
C TRP A 58 11.82 5.77 3.45
N LEU A 59 12.14 7.00 3.04
CA LEU A 59 12.92 7.25 1.84
C LEU A 59 14.42 7.07 2.03
N THR A 60 14.94 7.21 3.25
CA THR A 60 16.39 7.32 3.49
C THR A 60 16.96 6.21 4.37
N THR A 61 16.11 5.49 5.11
CA THR A 61 16.60 4.50 6.08
C THR A 61 17.31 3.33 5.39
N SER A 62 18.50 3.00 5.89
CA SER A 62 19.18 1.74 5.59
C SER A 62 18.86 0.66 6.63
N ASN A 63 18.11 1.00 7.68
CA ASN A 63 17.72 0.08 8.73
C ASN A 63 16.45 -0.68 8.33
N VAL A 64 16.60 -1.95 8.00
CA VAL A 64 15.50 -2.84 7.57
C VAL A 64 14.46 -3.03 8.69
N ASP A 65 14.86 -3.04 9.95
CA ASP A 65 13.92 -3.22 11.06
C ASP A 65 13.07 -1.96 11.27
N ALA A 66 13.66 -0.77 11.12
CA ALA A 66 12.92 0.49 11.10
C ALA A 66 11.92 0.52 9.93
N ALA A 67 12.36 0.12 8.73
CA ALA A 67 11.48 0.01 7.56
C ALA A 67 10.30 -0.94 7.81
N ARG A 68 10.55 -2.12 8.38
CA ARG A 68 9.50 -3.09 8.71
C ARG A 68 8.52 -2.58 9.77
N ALA A 69 9.01 -1.83 10.76
CA ALA A 69 8.16 -1.26 11.80
C ALA A 69 7.13 -0.25 11.23
N MET A 70 7.46 0.43 10.13
CA MET A 70 6.54 1.35 9.42
C MET A 70 5.45 0.62 8.61
N LEU A 71 5.59 -0.69 8.35
CA LEU A 71 4.64 -1.46 7.54
C LEU A 71 3.40 -1.89 8.34
N GLN A 72 2.62 -0.91 8.79
CA GLN A 72 1.38 -1.11 9.56
C GLN A 72 0.18 -0.54 8.82
N LEU A 73 -1.02 -1.00 9.19
CA LEU A 73 -2.26 -0.41 8.70
C LEU A 73 -2.45 0.99 9.27
N TYR A 74 -2.87 1.92 8.43
CA TYR A 74 -3.28 3.24 8.88
C TYR A 74 -4.53 3.13 9.78
N PRO A 75 -4.60 3.84 10.92
CA PRO A 75 -5.71 3.67 11.85
C PRO A 75 -7.05 4.01 11.21
N GLY A 76 -7.99 3.06 11.20
CA GLY A 76 -9.29 3.27 10.57
C GLY A 76 -10.14 4.40 11.19
N GLY A 77 -9.88 4.78 12.44
CA GLY A 77 -10.52 5.95 13.08
C GLY A 77 -10.05 7.30 12.52
N GLU A 78 -8.91 7.31 11.81
CA GLU A 78 -8.38 8.49 11.11
C GLU A 78 -8.71 8.45 9.60
N MET A 79 -9.62 7.57 9.19
CA MET A 79 -10.02 7.39 7.79
C MET A 79 -11.51 7.65 7.62
N VAL A 80 -11.87 8.21 6.47
CA VAL A 80 -13.26 8.32 6.01
C VAL A 80 -13.40 7.43 4.78
N ALA A 81 -14.43 6.59 4.77
CA ALA A 81 -14.77 5.74 3.64
C ALA A 81 -16.23 5.96 3.25
N GLU A 82 -16.49 6.06 1.95
CA GLU A 82 -17.83 6.23 1.37
C GLU A 82 -18.10 5.18 0.29
N PRO A 83 -19.36 4.84 0.01
CA PRO A 83 -19.70 3.93 -1.08
C PRO A 83 -19.20 4.46 -2.42
N ALA A 84 -18.49 3.62 -3.18
CA ALA A 84 -18.11 3.97 -4.54
C ALA A 84 -19.38 4.16 -5.42
N PRO A 85 -19.37 5.11 -6.37
CA PRO A 85 -20.46 5.26 -7.32
C PRO A 85 -20.66 3.96 -8.10
N LYS A 86 -21.92 3.61 -8.41
CA LYS A 86 -22.21 2.47 -9.27
C LYS A 86 -21.56 2.71 -10.64
N VAL A 87 -20.62 1.85 -11.00
CA VAL A 87 -20.14 1.78 -12.38
C VAL A 87 -21.35 1.42 -13.23
N ARG A 88 -21.74 2.31 -14.15
CA ARG A 88 -22.72 1.96 -15.19
C ARG A 88 -21.99 1.08 -16.18
N ASP A 89 -22.51 -0.10 -16.44
CA ASP A 89 -22.02 -0.95 -17.51
C ASP A 89 -22.09 -0.15 -18.83
N MET A 90 -20.97 -0.15 -19.58
CA MET A 90 -20.88 0.45 -20.92
C MET A 90 -21.23 -0.58 -21.98
#